data_AF-A0A2V5FJR9-F1
#
_entry.id   AF-A0A2V5FJR9-F1
#
_cell.length_a   1.000
_cell.length_b   1.000
_cell.length_c   1.000
_cell.angle_alpha   90.00
_cell.angle_beta   90.00
_cell.angle_gamma   90.00
#
_symmetry.space_group_name_H-M   'P 1'
#
loop_
_entity.id
_entity.type
_entity.pdbx_description
1 polymer ?
#
loop_
_entity_poly.entity_id
_entity_poly.type
_entity_poly.pdbx_seq_one_letter_code
_entity_poly.pdbx_strand_id
1 'polypeptide(L)'
;MLITPHFTLDEMTVSQLAARDGFSNIPPPEARANLQLLCCALEQVRAMFGMPIIVSSGFRSERVNRLIGGAANSQHVQGLAADFTVVEVTPRETVRRIMESTVPFDQLILEFDDWVHFSVTRGKPRREVLTIHKGGRYLPGLQ
;
A
#
# COMPACT_ATOMS: atom_id res chain seq x y z
N MET A 1 7.86 2.00 16.61
CA MET A 1 7.29 3.36 16.89
C MET A 1 5.93 3.47 16.20
N LEU A 2 4.89 3.98 16.87
CA LEU A 2 3.58 4.19 16.22
C LEU A 2 3.61 5.41 15.27
N ILE A 3 2.97 5.29 14.10
CA ILE A 3 2.67 6.39 13.17
C ILE A 3 1.22 6.86 13.42
N THR A 4 0.29 5.91 13.53
CA THR A 4 -1.10 6.11 13.96
C THR A 4 -1.46 5.05 15.02
N PRO A 5 -2.66 5.07 15.63
CA PRO A 5 -3.00 4.13 16.70
C PRO A 5 -2.84 2.64 16.34
N HIS A 6 -3.09 2.25 15.08
CA HIS A 6 -2.99 0.86 14.65
C HIS A 6 -1.84 0.57 13.68
N PHE A 7 -1.09 1.60 13.26
CA PHE A 7 0.00 1.42 12.31
C PHE A 7 1.35 1.91 12.85
N THR A 8 2.39 1.11 12.68
CA THR A 8 3.76 1.36 13.15
C THR A 8 4.72 1.70 12.01
N LEU A 9 5.85 2.35 12.34
CA LEU A 9 6.94 2.55 11.39
C LEU A 9 7.58 1.21 11.00
N ASP A 10 7.66 0.27 11.94
CA ASP A 10 8.37 -0.99 11.74
C ASP A 10 7.62 -1.89 10.74
N GLU A 11 6.29 -2.01 10.85
CA GLU A 11 5.49 -2.74 9.85
C GLU A 11 5.48 -2.03 8.47
N MET A 12 5.51 -0.69 8.44
CA MET A 12 5.51 0.08 7.21
C MET A 12 6.86 0.08 6.50
N THR A 13 7.91 -0.43 7.14
CA THR A 13 9.27 -0.43 6.59
C THR A 13 9.90 -1.82 6.56
N VAL A 14 9.15 -2.86 6.97
CA VAL A 14 9.63 -4.23 6.92
C VAL A 14 9.92 -4.65 5.47
N SER A 15 11.08 -5.28 5.27
CA SER A 15 11.47 -5.85 3.98
C SER A 15 12.33 -7.09 4.23
N GLN A 16 11.77 -8.26 3.93
CA GLN A 16 12.50 -9.54 4.05
C GLN A 16 13.74 -9.56 3.16
N LEU A 17 13.65 -8.96 1.97
CA LEU A 17 14.78 -8.80 1.05
C LEU A 17 15.92 -7.99 1.69
N ALA A 18 15.60 -6.82 2.25
CA ALA A 18 16.59 -5.95 2.87
C ALA A 18 17.23 -6.62 4.10
N ALA A 19 16.41 -7.31 4.91
CA ALA A 19 16.89 -8.06 6.07
C ALA A 19 17.83 -9.21 5.67
N ARG A 20 17.46 -10.00 4.65
CA ARG A 20 18.26 -11.12 4.15
C ARG A 20 19.59 -10.67 3.55
N ASP A 21 19.57 -9.60 2.75
CA ASP A 21 20.73 -9.13 2.00
C ASP A 21 21.53 -8.04 2.75
N GLY A 22 21.16 -7.75 4.01
CA GLY A 22 21.91 -6.89 4.92
C GLY A 22 21.97 -5.42 4.55
N PHE A 23 20.92 -4.85 3.94
CA PHE A 23 20.86 -3.43 3.60
C PHE A 23 19.64 -2.72 4.18
N SER A 24 19.66 -1.38 4.21
CA SER A 24 18.63 -0.59 4.90
C SER A 24 17.38 -0.33 4.05
N ASN A 25 16.21 -0.39 4.70
CA ASN A 25 14.92 0.06 4.17
C ASN A 25 14.36 1.22 4.99
N ILE A 26 15.20 2.23 5.26
CA ILE A 26 14.85 3.34 6.14
C ILE A 26 14.26 4.49 5.31
N PRO A 27 13.04 4.97 5.60
CA PRO A 27 12.44 6.08 4.87
C PRO A 27 13.11 7.41 5.21
N PRO A 28 13.40 8.25 4.20
CA PRO A 28 13.82 9.63 4.42
C PRO A 28 12.69 10.46 5.06
N PRO A 29 12.96 11.65 5.61
CA PRO A 29 11.97 12.47 6.32
C PRO A 29 10.68 12.74 5.52
N GLU A 30 10.80 13.01 4.21
CA GLU A 30 9.64 13.24 3.35
C GLU A 30 8.77 11.99 3.22
N ALA A 31 9.38 10.82 3.00
CA ALA A 31 8.66 9.56 2.94
C ALA A 31 8.00 9.22 4.30
N ARG A 32 8.63 9.57 5.43
CA ARG A 32 8.01 9.42 6.76
C ARG A 32 6.76 10.30 6.91
N ALA A 33 6.82 11.54 6.44
CA ALA A 33 5.65 12.42 6.44
C ALA A 33 4.54 11.91 5.51
N ASN A 34 4.89 11.24 4.42
CA ASN A 34 3.95 10.58 3.51
C ASN A 34 3.33 9.32 4.13
N LEU A 35 4.12 8.53 4.87
CA LEU A 35 3.62 7.37 5.61
C LEU A 35 2.56 7.78 6.62
N GLN A 36 2.69 8.95 7.27
CA GLN A 36 1.63 9.48 8.13
C GLN A 36 0.31 9.67 7.39
N LEU A 37 0.34 10.28 6.20
CA LEU A 37 -0.84 10.48 5.35
C LEU A 37 -1.46 9.14 4.94
N LEU A 38 -0.63 8.20 4.50
CA LEU A 38 -1.04 6.85 4.12
C LEU A 38 -1.70 6.10 5.29
N CYS A 39 -1.06 6.11 6.47
CA CYS A 39 -1.59 5.45 7.66
C CYS A 39 -2.94 6.05 8.07
N CYS A 40 -3.11 7.37 8.02
CA CYS A 40 -4.41 8.01 8.30
C CYS A 40 -5.52 7.56 7.34
N ALA A 41 -5.21 7.25 6.08
CA ALA A 41 -6.17 6.69 5.14
C ALA A 41 -6.45 5.21 5.45
N LEU A 42 -5.41 4.43 5.77
CA LEU A 42 -5.56 3.03 6.18
C LEU A 42 -6.35 2.87 7.49
N GLU A 43 -6.29 3.83 8.41
CA GLU A 43 -7.17 3.86 9.60
C GLU A 43 -8.66 3.93 9.20
N GLN A 44 -9.00 4.72 8.17
CA GLN A 44 -10.37 4.77 7.66
C GLN A 44 -10.78 3.47 6.98
N VAL A 45 -9.87 2.84 6.23
CA VAL A 45 -10.08 1.49 5.67
C VAL A 45 -10.34 0.50 6.81
N ARG A 46 -9.48 0.46 7.82
CA ARG A 46 -9.58 -0.43 8.97
C ARG A 46 -10.90 -0.23 9.72
N ALA A 47 -11.31 1.03 9.95
CA ALA A 47 -12.56 1.37 10.60
C ALA A 47 -13.80 0.92 9.79
N MET A 48 -13.74 1.05 8.46
CA MET A 48 -14.82 0.62 7.57
C MET A 48 -15.09 -0.89 7.65
N PHE A 49 -14.03 -1.71 7.69
CA PHE A 49 -14.18 -3.16 7.81
C PHE A 49 -14.41 -3.63 9.24
N GLY A 50 -13.99 -2.85 10.24
CA GLY A 50 -13.99 -3.28 11.65
C GLY A 50 -12.99 -4.40 11.93
N MET A 51 -12.08 -4.69 10.99
CA MET A 51 -11.14 -5.82 11.03
C MET A 51 -9.68 -5.33 10.96
N PRO A 52 -8.72 -6.12 11.49
CA PRO A 52 -7.30 -5.82 11.33
C PRO A 52 -6.84 -5.80 9.86
N ILE A 53 -5.91 -4.90 9.56
CA ILE A 53 -5.20 -4.83 8.28
C ILE A 53 -3.80 -5.42 8.47
N ILE A 54 -3.41 -6.35 7.59
CA ILE A 54 -2.06 -6.93 7.55
C ILE A 54 -1.30 -6.30 6.39
N VAL A 55 -0.35 -5.41 6.70
CA VAL A 55 0.51 -4.77 5.71
C VAL A 55 1.67 -5.72 5.36
N SER A 56 1.79 -6.09 4.09
CA SER A 56 2.89 -6.91 3.59
C SER A 56 4.04 -6.07 3.05
N SER A 57 3.74 -4.85 2.58
CA SER A 57 4.76 -3.92 2.07
C SER A 57 4.29 -2.47 2.15
N GLY A 58 5.00 -1.62 2.90
CA GLY A 58 4.79 -0.16 2.92
C GLY A 58 5.85 0.57 2.10
N PHE A 59 6.70 1.35 2.76
CA PHE A 59 7.83 2.02 2.13
C PHE A 59 8.86 1.04 1.57
N ARG A 60 9.39 1.38 0.39
CA ARG A 60 10.50 0.68 -0.26
C ARG A 60 11.61 1.65 -0.59
N SER A 61 12.83 1.43 -0.09
CA SER A 61 14.00 2.16 -0.59
C SER A 61 14.18 1.88 -2.08
N GLU A 62 14.84 2.78 -2.81
CA GLU A 62 15.09 2.59 -4.25
C GLU A 62 15.76 1.24 -4.53
N ARG A 63 16.62 0.77 -3.63
CA ARG A 63 17.28 -0.53 -3.74
C ARG A 63 16.28 -1.68 -3.58
N VAL A 64 15.42 -1.65 -2.56
CA VAL A 64 14.35 -2.67 -2.41
C VAL A 64 13.47 -2.68 -3.65
N ASN A 65 12.96 -1.51 -4.05
CA ASN A 65 12.04 -1.38 -5.17
C ASN A 65 12.62 -1.92 -6.47
N ARG A 66 13.88 -1.60 -6.79
CA ARG A 66 14.57 -2.08 -7.99
C ARG A 66 14.76 -3.60 -7.99
N LEU A 67 15.17 -4.17 -6.86
CA LEU A 67 15.46 -5.60 -6.75
C LEU A 67 14.21 -6.48 -6.84
N ILE A 68 13.05 -5.96 -6.44
CA ILE A 68 11.76 -6.66 -6.62
C ILE A 68 11.11 -6.37 -7.99
N GLY A 69 11.76 -5.59 -8.85
CA GLY A 69 11.24 -5.23 -10.18
C GLY A 69 10.16 -4.13 -10.17
N GLY A 70 10.07 -3.34 -9.11
CA GLY A 70 9.14 -2.22 -9.00
C GLY A 70 9.47 -1.06 -9.95
N ALA A 71 8.45 -0.31 -10.35
CA ALA A 71 8.59 0.85 -11.22
C ALA A 71 9.43 1.96 -10.56
N ALA A 72 10.26 2.67 -11.35
CA ALA A 72 11.18 3.69 -10.82
C ALA A 72 10.46 4.83 -10.08
N ASN A 73 9.24 5.17 -10.51
CA ASN A 73 8.38 6.20 -9.92
C ASN A 73 7.30 5.62 -8.98
N SER A 74 7.53 4.44 -8.40
CA SER A 74 6.56 3.79 -7.49
C SER A 74 6.24 4.65 -6.27
N GLN A 75 4.96 4.73 -5.92
CA GLN A 75 4.48 5.42 -4.71
C GLN A 75 4.98 4.76 -3.41
N HIS A 76 5.40 3.48 -3.44
CA HIS A 76 6.07 2.86 -2.29
C HIS A 76 7.39 3.56 -1.96
N VAL A 77 8.15 4.00 -2.96
CA VAL A 77 9.42 4.74 -2.75
C VAL A 77 9.17 6.10 -2.13
N GLN A 78 7.99 6.67 -2.39
CA GLN A 78 7.57 7.95 -1.81
C GLN A 78 6.95 7.79 -0.43
N GLY A 79 6.73 6.56 0.08
CA GLY A 79 5.98 6.32 1.32
C GLY A 79 4.48 6.63 1.20
N LEU A 80 3.94 6.60 -0.02
CA LEU A 80 2.55 6.93 -0.35
C LEU A 80 1.71 5.71 -0.74
N ALA A 81 2.27 4.50 -0.69
CA ALA A 81 1.54 3.28 -0.99
C ALA A 81 1.84 2.15 0.00
N ALA A 82 0.85 1.27 0.17
CA ALA A 82 0.97 0.03 0.90
C ALA A 82 0.26 -1.11 0.16
N ASP A 83 0.85 -2.30 0.25
CA ASP A 83 0.23 -3.56 -0.12
C ASP A 83 -0.26 -4.23 1.16
N PHE A 84 -1.53 -4.65 1.17
CA PHE A 84 -2.15 -5.21 2.36
C PHE A 84 -3.28 -6.20 2.07
N THR A 85 -3.67 -6.91 3.12
CA THR A 85 -4.90 -7.71 3.19
C THR A 85 -5.70 -7.31 4.43
N VAL A 86 -7.02 -7.52 4.39
CA VAL A 86 -7.91 -7.35 5.54
C VAL A 86 -8.25 -8.73 6.06
N VAL A 87 -8.09 -8.94 7.37
CA VAL A 87 -8.40 -10.25 7.99
C VAL A 87 -9.86 -10.62 7.71
N GLU A 88 -10.09 -11.89 7.33
CA GLU A 88 -11.40 -12.46 6.99
C GLU A 88 -12.15 -11.82 5.80
N VAL A 89 -11.50 -10.92 5.05
CA VAL A 89 -12.09 -10.29 3.86
C VAL A 89 -11.19 -10.51 2.65
N THR A 90 -11.77 -10.95 1.53
CA THR A 90 -10.98 -11.19 0.32
C THR A 90 -10.43 -9.87 -0.25
N PRO A 91 -9.26 -9.88 -0.93
CA PRO A 91 -8.72 -8.68 -1.56
C PRO A 91 -9.70 -8.01 -2.54
N ARG A 92 -10.47 -8.81 -3.29
CA ARG A 92 -11.50 -8.31 -4.20
C ARG A 92 -12.62 -7.57 -3.50
N GLU A 93 -13.17 -8.16 -2.45
CA GLU A 93 -14.22 -7.51 -1.65
C GLU A 93 -13.67 -6.25 -0.98
N THR A 94 -12.40 -6.28 -0.57
CA THR A 94 -11.71 -5.12 -0.01
C THR A 94 -11.67 -3.96 -1.02
N VAL A 95 -11.20 -4.22 -2.25
CA VAL A 95 -11.18 -3.21 -3.32
C VAL A 95 -12.59 -2.69 -3.62
N ARG A 96 -13.57 -3.58 -3.74
CA ARG A 96 -14.96 -3.22 -4.03
C ARG A 96 -15.54 -2.26 -2.98
N ARG A 97 -15.36 -2.52 -1.70
CA ARG A 97 -15.87 -1.62 -0.65
C ARG A 97 -15.11 -0.30 -0.58
N ILE A 98 -13.78 -0.32 -0.77
CA ILE A 98 -13.00 0.92 -0.75
C ILE A 98 -13.40 1.83 -1.92
N MET A 99 -13.59 1.29 -3.13
CA MET A 99 -13.98 2.11 -4.29
C MET A 99 -15.36 2.75 -4.16
N GLU A 100 -16.30 2.08 -3.47
CA GLU A 100 -17.65 2.58 -3.17
C GLU A 100 -17.68 3.57 -1.98
N SER A 101 -16.56 3.74 -1.28
CA SER A 101 -16.48 4.54 -0.05
C SER A 101 -15.97 5.96 -0.26
N THR A 102 -16.02 6.74 0.83
CA THR A 102 -15.42 8.07 0.93
C THR A 102 -13.93 8.04 1.29
N VAL A 103 -13.31 6.87 1.47
CA VAL A 103 -11.87 6.78 1.78
C VAL A 103 -11.08 7.47 0.66
N PRO A 104 -10.15 8.38 1.01
CA PRO A 104 -9.31 9.02 0.01
C PRO A 104 -8.25 8.04 -0.49
N PHE A 105 -8.20 7.83 -1.80
CA PHE A 105 -7.14 7.06 -2.47
C PHE A 105 -6.78 7.69 -3.81
N ASP A 106 -5.53 7.50 -4.23
CA ASP A 106 -5.03 7.88 -5.54
C ASP A 106 -5.13 6.70 -6.53
N GLN A 107 -4.54 5.55 -6.19
CA GLN A 107 -4.72 4.28 -6.88
C GLN A 107 -5.17 3.19 -5.91
N LEU A 108 -6.03 2.31 -6.40
CA LEU A 108 -6.51 1.11 -5.71
C LEU A 108 -6.45 -0.06 -6.70
N ILE A 109 -5.57 -1.01 -6.45
CA ILE A 109 -5.29 -2.07 -7.40
C ILE A 109 -5.50 -3.43 -6.74
N LEU A 110 -6.27 -4.30 -7.39
CA LEU A 110 -6.30 -5.71 -7.06
C LEU A 110 -5.12 -6.40 -7.74
N GLU A 111 -4.10 -6.78 -6.97
CA GLU A 111 -2.92 -7.44 -7.49
C GLU A 111 -2.99 -8.95 -7.29
N PHE A 112 -2.97 -9.66 -8.42
CA PHE A 112 -2.87 -11.11 -8.53
C PHE A 112 -3.96 -11.90 -7.81
N ASP A 113 -5.06 -11.25 -7.46
CA ASP A 113 -6.11 -11.78 -6.58
C ASP A 113 -5.64 -12.10 -5.15
N ASP A 114 -4.42 -11.70 -4.81
CA ASP A 114 -3.70 -12.09 -3.60
C ASP A 114 -3.64 -10.95 -2.56
N TRP A 115 -3.55 -9.67 -3.00
CA TRP A 115 -3.56 -8.51 -2.10
C TRP A 115 -4.12 -7.25 -2.75
N VAL A 116 -4.29 -6.20 -1.94
CA VAL A 116 -4.68 -4.86 -2.37
C VAL A 116 -3.46 -3.96 -2.34
N HIS A 117 -3.12 -3.36 -3.47
CA HIS A 117 -2.24 -2.20 -3.52
C HIS A 117 -3.08 -0.93 -3.37
N PHE A 118 -2.71 -0.08 -2.42
CA PHE A 118 -3.44 1.13 -2.09
C PHE A 118 -2.46 2.29 -1.98
N SER A 119 -2.72 3.37 -2.69
CA SER A 119 -1.91 4.57 -2.64
C SER A 119 -2.73 5.82 -2.37
N VAL A 120 -2.05 6.83 -1.84
CA VAL A 120 -2.57 8.18 -1.61
C VAL A 120 -1.68 9.20 -2.31
N THR A 121 -2.12 10.44 -2.38
CA THR A 121 -1.34 11.54 -2.96
C THR A 121 -1.49 12.80 -2.12
N ARG A 122 -0.48 13.68 -2.17
CA ARG A 122 -0.57 15.05 -1.65
C ARG A 122 -1.31 16.00 -2.59
N GLY A 123 -1.43 15.61 -3.86
CA GLY A 123 -2.10 16.40 -4.88
C GLY A 123 -3.58 16.04 -5.03
N LYS A 124 -4.12 16.27 -6.22
CA LYS A 124 -5.46 15.81 -6.59
C LYS A 124 -5.43 14.30 -6.87
N PRO A 125 -6.21 13.47 -6.15
CA PRO A 125 -6.23 12.03 -6.37
C PRO A 125 -6.82 11.69 -7.75
N ARG A 126 -6.20 10.72 -8.42
CA ARG A 126 -6.72 10.14 -9.67
C ARG A 126 -7.99 9.32 -9.44
N ARG A 127 -8.14 8.72 -8.26
CA ARG A 127 -9.17 7.71 -7.92
C ARG A 127 -9.19 6.56 -8.93
N GLU A 128 -8.01 6.10 -9.32
CA GLU A 128 -7.86 5.05 -10.31
C GLU A 128 -8.04 3.67 -9.65
N VAL A 129 -8.90 2.84 -10.24
CA VAL A 129 -9.08 1.45 -9.81
C VAL A 129 -8.55 0.56 -10.93
N LEU A 130 -7.69 -0.41 -10.59
CA LEU A 130 -7.09 -1.34 -11.57
C LEU A 130 -7.14 -2.79 -11.06
N THR A 131 -6.96 -3.73 -11.97
CA THR A 131 -6.74 -5.15 -11.67
C THR A 131 -5.56 -5.67 -12.49
N ILE A 132 -4.70 -6.50 -11.90
CA ILE A 132 -3.64 -7.22 -12.61
C ILE A 132 -3.64 -8.68 -12.20
N HIS A 133 -3.71 -9.60 -13.17
CA HIS A 133 -3.57 -11.04 -12.93
C HIS A 133 -2.15 -11.53 -13.25
N LYS A 134 -1.79 -12.73 -12.78
CA LYS A 134 -0.46 -13.33 -13.00
C LYS A 134 -0.18 -13.44 -14.50
N GLY A 135 0.95 -12.88 -14.95
CA GLY A 135 1.33 -12.83 -16.37
C GLY A 135 0.51 -11.87 -17.24
N GLY A 136 -0.41 -11.10 -16.64
CA GLY A 136 -1.26 -10.14 -17.33
C GLY A 136 -0.68 -8.73 -17.37
N ARG A 137 -1.50 -7.81 -17.88
CA ARG A 137 -1.28 -6.36 -17.82
C ARG A 137 -2.31 -5.73 -16.88
N TYR A 138 -2.06 -4.51 -16.44
CA TYR A 138 -3.06 -3.73 -15.72
C TYR A 138 -4.31 -3.50 -16.59
N LEU A 139 -5.46 -3.80 -16.02
CA LEU A 139 -6.78 -3.60 -16.61
C LEU A 139 -7.54 -2.52 -15.81
N PRO A 140 -8.27 -1.61 -16.47
CA PRO A 140 -9.06 -0.60 -15.77
C PRO A 140 -10.23 -1.23 -15.00
N GLY A 141 -10.48 -0.75 -13.79
CA GLY A 141 -11.56 -1.20 -12.92
C GLY A 141 -11.26 -2.50 -12.17
N LEU A 142 -12.25 -2.94 -11.39
CA LEU A 142 -12.25 -4.23 -10.73
C LEU A 142 -12.78 -5.30 -11.70
N GLN A 143 -11.90 -6.19 -12.17
CA GLN A 143 -12.22 -7.24 -13.15
C GLN A 143 -12.47 -8.59 -12.48
#